data_AF-A0A413FGC7-F1
#
_entry.id   AF-A0A413FGC7-F1
#
_cell.length_a   1.000
_cell.length_b   1.000
_cell.length_c   1.000
_cell.angle_alpha   90.00
_cell.angle_beta   90.00
_cell.angle_gamma   90.00
#
_symmetry.space_group_name_H-M   'P 1'
#
loop_
_entity.id
_entity.type
_entity.pdbx_description
1 polymer ?
#
loop_
_entity_poly.entity_id
_entity_poly.type
_entity_poly.pdbx_seq_one_letter_code
_entity_poly.pdbx_strand_id
1 'polypeptide(L)'
;MDSLFAFTLIFIVYALGDAVATKTKGVISMMLFAFVFYLIGFWTFLPSTALQDSGFTAVSNALVCLLMVHIGTTIKLRDFVEQWKTVVIALIACAGVCFGICLIATLFIDRGYALVGGPILSGAIVAALIMQEAAQAIGREDLVVFASVILVVQNFIGIPIASLCLKSEAKRLKALITCGDLDRTVENGAVQNKSALCIIPPIPAKYLSGNVIIAKLAIVSVISTVIANATDGKLNKLVVCLVLGVLLKEIGFLEESSITKANGSVFVMAAAPIAAFIGLVNATPQMLLGQLAPLAVVVVIGLICLAVSSVVVGKLFHYSWQMSTALGTSALFGFPTTYILANEIACSVGENEAEQNYLRSKLQPHMVIAGIVTVSISSVIFAGIVANWL
;
A
#
# COMPACT_ATOMS: atom_id res chain seq x y z
N MET A 1 0.44 -25.93 13.07
CA MET A 1 0.78 -26.50 11.75
C MET A 1 2.30 -26.58 11.65
N ASP A 2 2.87 -27.51 10.89
CA ASP A 2 4.32 -27.53 10.69
C ASP A 2 4.79 -26.25 9.97
N SER A 3 5.92 -25.70 10.40
CA SER A 3 6.41 -24.39 9.91
C SER A 3 6.76 -24.40 8.42
N LEU A 4 7.35 -25.50 7.93
CA LEU A 4 7.70 -25.65 6.53
C LEU A 4 6.44 -25.82 5.67
N PHE A 5 5.46 -26.56 6.17
CA PHE A 5 4.16 -26.68 5.49
C PHE A 5 3.43 -25.34 5.40
N ALA A 6 3.40 -24.57 6.50
CA ALA A 6 2.80 -23.24 6.55
C ALA A 6 3.48 -22.26 5.58
N PHE A 7 4.81 -22.27 5.55
CA PHE A 7 5.59 -21.49 4.59
C PHE A 7 5.29 -21.90 3.15
N THR A 8 5.24 -23.21 2.88
CA THR A 8 4.94 -23.76 1.54
C THR A 8 3.55 -23.34 1.07
N LEU A 9 2.55 -23.41 1.94
CA LEU A 9 1.19 -22.97 1.64
C LEU A 9 1.17 -21.50 1.18
N ILE A 10 1.90 -20.61 1.88
CA ILE A 10 1.96 -19.19 1.53
C ILE A 10 2.45 -19.00 0.09
N PHE A 11 3.57 -19.64 -0.27
CA PHE A 11 4.14 -19.49 -1.60
C PHE A 11 3.32 -20.19 -2.69
N ILE A 12 2.63 -21.29 -2.38
CA ILE A 12 1.67 -21.90 -3.32
C ILE A 12 0.52 -20.93 -3.61
N VAL A 13 -0.05 -20.30 -2.58
CA VAL A 13 -1.12 -19.31 -2.76
C VAL A 13 -0.63 -18.13 -3.61
N TYR A 14 0.60 -17.68 -3.40
CA TYR A 14 1.19 -16.59 -4.19
C TYR A 14 1.38 -16.99 -5.65
N ALA A 15 1.96 -18.17 -5.91
CA ALA A 15 2.15 -18.68 -7.26
C ALA A 15 0.82 -18.87 -8.01
N LEU A 16 -0.21 -19.39 -7.33
CA LEU A 16 -1.56 -19.50 -7.89
C LEU A 16 -2.16 -18.12 -8.16
N GLY A 17 -1.97 -17.17 -7.24
CA GLY A 17 -2.39 -15.78 -7.40
C GLY A 17 -1.74 -15.11 -8.61
N ASP A 18 -0.44 -15.28 -8.80
CA ASP A 18 0.30 -14.76 -9.96
C ASP A 18 -0.17 -15.40 -11.28
N ALA A 19 -0.49 -16.70 -11.27
CA ALA A 19 -1.05 -17.37 -12.43
C ALA A 19 -2.45 -16.84 -12.80
N VAL A 20 -3.29 -16.60 -11.79
CA VAL A 20 -4.63 -15.99 -11.98
C VAL A 20 -4.51 -14.55 -12.47
N ALA A 21 -3.62 -13.75 -11.87
CA ALA A 21 -3.31 -12.40 -12.30
C ALA A 21 -2.88 -12.35 -13.77
N THR A 22 -1.94 -13.21 -14.15
CA THR A 22 -1.46 -13.31 -15.53
C THR A 22 -2.58 -13.70 -16.49
N LYS A 23 -3.36 -14.74 -16.17
CA LYS A 23 -4.46 -15.22 -17.01
C LYS A 23 -5.59 -14.20 -17.16
N THR A 24 -5.87 -13.44 -16.10
CA THR A 24 -6.90 -12.38 -16.12
C THR A 24 -6.37 -11.03 -16.61
N LYS A 25 -5.09 -10.96 -16.99
CA LYS A 25 -4.39 -9.72 -17.38
C LYS A 25 -4.52 -8.64 -16.31
N GLY A 26 -4.34 -8.99 -15.05
CA GLY A 26 -4.40 -8.10 -13.88
C GLY A 26 -5.82 -7.67 -13.46
N VAL A 27 -6.90 -8.32 -13.92
CA VAL A 27 -8.25 -8.01 -13.41
C VAL A 27 -8.42 -8.54 -11.98
N ILE A 28 -7.97 -9.78 -11.74
CA ILE A 28 -7.91 -10.37 -10.40
C ILE A 28 -6.44 -10.35 -9.99
N SER A 29 -6.09 -9.47 -9.05
CA SER A 29 -4.70 -9.38 -8.59
C SER A 29 -4.30 -10.55 -7.71
N MET A 30 -2.99 -10.78 -7.61
CA MET A 30 -2.42 -11.77 -6.68
C MET A 30 -2.88 -11.49 -5.24
N MET A 31 -2.90 -10.20 -4.85
CA MET A 31 -3.39 -9.77 -3.55
C MET A 31 -4.86 -10.14 -3.35
N LEU A 32 -5.74 -9.81 -4.30
CA LEU A 32 -7.17 -10.12 -4.18
C LEU A 32 -7.41 -11.63 -4.10
N PHE A 33 -6.71 -12.42 -4.92
CA PHE A 33 -6.78 -13.88 -4.87
C PHE A 33 -6.40 -14.41 -3.50
N ALA A 34 -5.26 -13.96 -2.95
CA ALA A 34 -4.80 -14.37 -1.63
C ALA A 34 -5.74 -13.92 -0.51
N PHE A 35 -6.29 -12.70 -0.57
CA PHE A 35 -7.31 -12.21 0.36
C PHE A 35 -8.53 -13.14 0.41
N VAL A 36 -9.06 -13.54 -0.76
CA VAL A 36 -10.21 -14.47 -0.84
C VAL A 36 -9.83 -15.85 -0.33
N PHE A 37 -8.66 -16.38 -0.73
CA PHE A 37 -8.20 -17.70 -0.32
C PHE A 37 -8.04 -17.78 1.20
N TYR A 38 -7.36 -16.81 1.82
CA TYR A 38 -7.15 -16.83 3.27
C TYR A 38 -8.42 -16.60 4.06
N LEU A 39 -9.31 -15.70 3.61
CA LEU A 39 -10.58 -15.47 4.28
C LEU A 39 -11.44 -16.75 4.32
N ILE A 40 -11.63 -17.40 3.16
CA ILE A 40 -12.38 -18.66 3.09
C ILE A 40 -11.63 -19.76 3.83
N GLY A 41 -10.31 -19.80 3.71
CA GLY A 41 -9.46 -20.78 4.38
C GLY A 41 -9.64 -20.73 5.89
N PHE A 42 -9.55 -19.55 6.51
CA PHE A 42 -9.74 -19.40 7.97
C PHE A 42 -11.14 -19.76 8.44
N TRP A 43 -12.16 -19.69 7.58
CA TRP A 43 -13.52 -20.12 7.92
C TRP A 43 -13.73 -21.62 7.86
N THR A 44 -12.90 -22.35 7.12
CA THR A 44 -13.21 -23.73 6.72
C THR A 44 -12.15 -24.75 7.12
N PHE A 45 -10.88 -24.53 6.78
CA PHE A 45 -9.83 -25.55 6.93
C PHE A 45 -8.48 -25.03 7.47
N LEU A 46 -8.21 -23.73 7.42
CA LEU A 46 -6.97 -23.16 7.95
C LEU A 46 -7.10 -22.83 9.44
N PRO A 47 -6.14 -23.22 10.28
CA PRO A 47 -6.09 -22.75 11.65
C PRO A 47 -5.80 -21.23 11.69
N SER A 48 -6.30 -20.55 12.71
CA SER A 48 -6.03 -19.11 12.94
C SER A 48 -4.54 -18.78 13.07
N THR A 49 -3.73 -19.77 13.48
CA THR A 49 -2.27 -19.64 13.60
C THR A 49 -1.51 -19.89 12.30
N ALA A 50 -2.17 -20.27 11.19
CA ALA A 50 -1.50 -20.74 9.97
C ALA A 50 -0.42 -19.77 9.44
N LEU A 51 -0.68 -18.47 9.48
CA LEU A 51 0.29 -17.45 9.06
C LEU A 51 1.45 -17.33 10.05
N GLN A 52 1.16 -17.40 11.36
CA GLN A 52 2.18 -17.29 12.42
C GLN A 52 3.09 -18.52 12.45
N ASP A 53 2.53 -19.71 12.28
CA ASP A 53 3.24 -21.00 12.28
C ASP A 53 4.35 -21.07 11.22
N SER A 54 4.24 -20.29 10.13
CA SER A 54 5.28 -20.22 9.09
C SER A 54 6.61 -19.64 9.56
N GLY A 55 6.65 -18.93 10.70
CA GLY A 55 7.79 -18.10 11.13
C GLY A 55 8.04 -16.87 10.24
N PHE A 56 7.48 -16.85 9.02
CA PHE A 56 7.67 -15.78 8.04
C PHE A 56 6.94 -14.50 8.46
N THR A 57 5.83 -14.62 9.20
CA THR A 57 5.14 -13.48 9.82
C THR A 57 6.06 -12.67 10.74
N ALA A 58 6.90 -13.33 11.56
CA ALA A 58 7.81 -12.63 12.47
C ALA A 58 8.88 -11.83 11.71
N VAL A 59 9.39 -12.40 10.61
CA VAL A 59 10.42 -11.78 9.77
C VAL A 59 9.83 -10.71 8.84
N SER A 60 8.54 -10.83 8.47
CA SER A 60 7.85 -9.94 7.55
C SER A 60 7.91 -8.48 7.98
N ASN A 61 7.69 -8.19 9.26
CA ASN A 61 7.77 -6.82 9.78
C ASN A 61 9.14 -6.16 9.53
N ALA A 62 10.23 -6.91 9.69
CA ALA A 62 11.57 -6.40 9.40
C ALA A 62 11.78 -6.21 7.88
N LEU A 63 11.34 -7.18 7.08
CA LEU A 63 11.48 -7.16 5.62
C LEU A 63 10.68 -6.04 4.96
N VAL A 64 9.50 -5.70 5.48
CA VAL A 64 8.70 -4.54 5.02
C VAL A 64 9.47 -3.23 5.20
N CYS A 65 10.26 -3.10 6.27
CA CYS A 65 11.07 -1.91 6.52
C CYS A 65 12.25 -1.83 5.54
N LEU A 66 12.93 -2.96 5.33
CA LEU A 66 13.97 -3.09 4.31
C LEU A 66 13.43 -2.77 2.91
N LEU A 67 12.24 -3.29 2.58
CA LEU A 67 11.55 -3.02 1.32
C LEU A 67 11.24 -1.53 1.16
N MET A 68 10.78 -0.86 2.22
CA MET A 68 10.54 0.58 2.21
C MET A 68 11.80 1.38 1.93
N VAL A 69 12.91 1.08 2.61
CA VAL A 69 14.19 1.74 2.33
C VAL A 69 14.61 1.49 0.89
N HIS A 70 14.50 0.25 0.40
CA HIS A 70 14.81 -0.12 -0.98
C HIS A 70 13.96 0.63 -2.01
N ILE A 71 12.66 0.78 -1.79
CA ILE A 71 11.81 1.58 -2.68
C ILE A 71 12.28 3.04 -2.69
N GLY A 72 12.76 3.57 -1.55
CA GLY A 72 13.43 4.87 -1.52
C GLY A 72 14.66 4.92 -2.44
N THR A 73 15.43 3.83 -2.54
CA THR A 73 16.61 3.78 -3.41
C THR A 73 16.30 3.64 -4.90
N THR A 74 15.06 3.31 -5.28
CA THR A 74 14.62 3.25 -6.69
C THR A 74 14.02 4.57 -7.19
N ILE A 75 13.66 5.48 -6.28
CA ILE A 75 13.07 6.78 -6.61
C ILE A 75 14.20 7.84 -6.71
N LYS A 76 14.07 8.80 -7.64
CA LYS A 76 14.94 9.99 -7.68
C LYS A 76 14.39 11.05 -6.75
N LEU A 77 15.24 11.78 -6.02
CA LEU A 77 14.77 12.82 -5.09
C LEU A 77 13.92 13.89 -5.79
N ARG A 78 14.28 14.26 -7.02
CA ARG A 78 13.47 15.18 -7.83
C ARG A 78 12.07 14.63 -8.07
N ASP A 79 11.99 13.37 -8.51
CA ASP A 79 10.71 12.71 -8.74
C ASP A 79 9.91 12.67 -7.43
N PHE A 80 10.53 12.31 -6.30
CA PHE A 80 9.88 12.29 -4.99
C PHE A 80 9.26 13.65 -4.59
N VAL A 81 9.98 14.76 -4.81
CA VAL A 81 9.49 16.12 -4.52
C VAL A 81 8.39 16.53 -5.51
N GLU A 82 8.49 16.13 -6.78
CA GLU A 82 7.46 16.38 -7.80
C GLU A 82 6.14 15.64 -7.50
N GLN A 83 6.15 14.64 -6.61
CA GLN A 83 4.95 13.87 -6.21
C GLN A 83 4.07 14.53 -5.14
N TRP A 84 4.31 15.80 -4.77
CA TRP A 84 3.44 16.50 -3.80
C TRP A 84 1.96 16.53 -4.23
N LYS A 85 1.68 16.58 -5.54
CA LYS A 85 0.31 16.50 -6.09
C LYS A 85 -0.36 15.18 -5.73
N THR A 86 0.38 14.08 -5.79
CA THR A 86 -0.09 12.75 -5.40
C THR A 86 -0.46 12.71 -3.92
N VAL A 87 0.36 13.32 -3.05
CA VAL A 87 0.07 13.46 -1.61
C VAL A 87 -1.24 14.24 -1.39
N VAL A 88 -1.40 15.38 -2.06
CA VAL A 88 -2.60 16.22 -1.94
C VAL A 88 -3.85 15.50 -2.44
N ILE A 89 -3.78 14.82 -3.59
CA ILE A 89 -4.91 14.03 -4.13
C ILE A 89 -5.32 12.94 -3.12
N ALA A 90 -4.35 12.19 -2.59
CA ALA A 90 -4.62 11.13 -1.62
C ALA A 90 -5.25 11.69 -0.32
N LEU A 91 -4.70 12.78 0.23
CA LEU A 91 -5.24 13.39 1.45
C LEU A 91 -6.65 13.96 1.26
N ILE A 92 -6.92 14.64 0.15
CA ILE A 92 -8.26 15.19 -0.10
C ILE A 92 -9.25 14.06 -0.39
N ALA A 93 -8.84 13.01 -1.09
CA ALA A 93 -9.69 11.82 -1.27
C ALA A 93 -10.05 11.19 0.08
N CYS A 94 -9.06 10.98 0.96
CA CYS A 94 -9.29 10.47 2.30
C CYS A 94 -10.18 11.39 3.15
N ALA A 95 -9.95 12.71 3.11
CA ALA A 95 -10.79 13.67 3.82
C ALA A 95 -12.24 13.64 3.29
N GLY A 96 -12.41 13.59 1.97
CA GLY A 96 -13.71 13.50 1.31
C GLY A 96 -14.46 12.23 1.71
N VAL A 97 -13.78 11.09 1.77
CA VAL A 97 -14.35 9.83 2.26
C VAL A 97 -14.73 9.93 3.73
N CYS A 98 -13.78 10.33 4.59
CA CYS A 98 -13.97 10.37 6.03
C CYS A 98 -15.13 11.30 6.43
N PHE A 99 -15.03 12.58 6.07
CA PHE A 99 -16.05 13.57 6.42
C PHE A 99 -17.35 13.35 5.65
N GLY A 100 -17.28 12.89 4.40
CA GLY A 100 -18.46 12.54 3.63
C GLY A 100 -19.28 11.44 4.30
N ILE A 101 -18.64 10.36 4.77
CA ILE A 101 -19.31 9.31 5.54
C ILE A 101 -19.82 9.85 6.87
N CYS A 102 -19.00 10.58 7.62
CA CYS A 102 -19.39 11.12 8.93
C CYS A 102 -20.60 12.07 8.85
N LEU A 103 -20.85 12.72 7.71
CA LEU A 103 -21.97 13.65 7.52
C LEU A 103 -23.19 13.00 6.83
N ILE A 104 -22.96 12.16 5.82
CA ILE A 104 -24.05 11.63 4.98
C ILE A 104 -24.55 10.30 5.55
N ALA A 105 -23.67 9.43 6.07
CA ALA A 105 -24.09 8.12 6.56
C ALA A 105 -24.94 8.23 7.84
N THR A 106 -24.74 9.27 8.65
CA THR A 106 -25.57 9.52 9.85
C THR A 106 -27.06 9.73 9.56
N LEU A 107 -27.44 9.97 8.30
CA LEU A 107 -28.84 10.06 7.87
C LEU A 107 -29.50 8.68 7.71
N PHE A 108 -28.70 7.62 7.54
CA PHE A 108 -29.18 6.27 7.23
C PHE A 108 -28.87 5.25 8.33
N ILE A 109 -27.81 5.47 9.10
CA ILE A 109 -27.32 4.53 10.14
C ILE A 109 -27.01 5.27 11.44
N ASP A 110 -26.87 4.51 12.53
CA ASP A 110 -26.48 5.06 13.83
C ASP A 110 -25.16 5.82 13.72
N ARG A 111 -25.09 6.93 14.45
CA ARG A 111 -23.98 7.89 14.38
C ARG A 111 -22.65 7.24 14.73
N GLY A 112 -22.63 6.30 15.68
CA GLY A 112 -21.42 5.56 16.05
C GLY A 112 -20.83 4.82 14.86
N TYR A 113 -21.66 4.13 14.08
CA TYR A 113 -21.21 3.42 12.88
C TYR A 113 -20.67 4.35 11.80
N ALA A 114 -21.30 5.51 11.58
CA ALA A 114 -20.79 6.48 10.61
C ALA A 114 -19.42 7.04 11.02
N LEU A 115 -19.27 7.42 12.30
CA LEU A 115 -18.03 7.98 12.85
C LEU A 115 -16.90 6.95 12.89
N VAL A 116 -17.18 5.69 13.20
CA VAL A 116 -16.19 4.62 13.13
C VAL A 116 -15.86 4.26 11.68
N GLY A 117 -16.86 4.23 10.80
CA GLY A 117 -16.70 3.81 9.42
C GLY A 117 -15.89 4.77 8.55
N GLY A 118 -16.10 6.08 8.71
CA GLY A 118 -15.44 7.11 7.89
C GLY A 118 -13.91 7.04 7.94
N PRO A 119 -13.28 7.18 9.12
CA PRO A 119 -11.83 7.13 9.26
C PRO A 119 -11.24 5.80 8.80
N ILE A 120 -11.86 4.68 9.14
CA ILE A 120 -11.34 3.34 8.82
C ILE A 120 -11.31 3.12 7.31
N LEU A 121 -12.39 3.46 6.61
CA LEU A 121 -12.45 3.35 5.15
C LEU A 121 -11.39 4.24 4.45
N SER A 122 -10.98 5.33 5.10
CA SER A 122 -9.96 6.26 4.59
C SER A 122 -8.52 6.01 5.07
N GLY A 123 -8.32 5.12 6.05
CA GLY A 123 -7.07 5.04 6.82
C GLY A 123 -6.62 3.63 7.24
N ALA A 124 -7.33 2.58 6.85
CA ALA A 124 -6.95 1.19 7.07
C ALA A 124 -6.61 0.86 8.54
N ILE A 125 -5.55 0.09 8.78
CA ILE A 125 -5.26 -0.56 10.07
C ILE A 125 -5.05 0.45 11.21
N VAL A 126 -4.30 1.52 10.97
CA VAL A 126 -4.00 2.52 12.03
C VAL A 126 -5.27 3.25 12.47
N ALA A 127 -6.14 3.61 11.53
CA ALA A 127 -7.43 4.23 11.84
C ALA A 127 -8.34 3.25 12.59
N ALA A 128 -8.33 1.97 12.21
CA ALA A 128 -9.11 0.94 12.90
C ALA A 128 -8.69 0.81 14.37
N LEU A 129 -7.38 0.79 14.67
CA LEU A 129 -6.89 0.71 16.05
C LEU A 129 -7.37 1.91 16.89
N ILE A 130 -7.20 3.14 16.38
CA ILE A 130 -7.62 4.36 17.08
C ILE A 130 -9.14 4.35 17.34
N MET A 131 -9.94 4.00 16.33
CA MET A 131 -11.40 3.98 16.48
C MET A 131 -11.90 2.82 17.36
N GLN A 132 -11.20 1.68 17.37
CA GLN A 132 -11.50 0.56 18.27
C GLN A 132 -11.24 0.94 19.73
N GLU A 133 -10.12 1.59 20.02
CA GLU A 133 -9.83 2.11 21.36
C GLU A 133 -10.88 3.13 21.81
N ALA A 134 -11.26 4.07 20.93
CA ALA A 134 -12.31 5.06 21.22
C ALA A 134 -13.68 4.39 21.47
N ALA A 135 -14.07 3.42 20.64
CA ALA A 135 -15.31 2.66 20.81
C ALA A 135 -15.33 1.83 22.10
N GLN A 136 -14.19 1.25 22.47
CA GLN A 136 -14.04 0.48 23.70
C GLN A 136 -14.12 1.39 24.93
N ALA A 137 -13.56 2.61 24.88
CA ALA A 137 -13.65 3.59 25.96
C ALA A 137 -15.09 4.00 26.31
N ILE A 138 -16.00 3.97 25.33
CA ILE A 138 -17.43 4.26 25.51
C ILE A 138 -18.29 3.00 25.71
N GLY A 139 -17.68 1.81 25.82
CA GLY A 139 -18.39 0.55 26.05
C GLY A 139 -19.22 0.02 24.87
N ARG A 140 -18.94 0.47 23.63
CA ARG A 140 -19.65 0.05 22.41
C ARG A 140 -18.89 -1.06 21.67
N GLU A 141 -19.00 -2.30 22.17
CA GLU A 141 -18.34 -3.46 21.55
C GLU A 141 -18.81 -3.74 20.11
N ASP A 142 -20.05 -3.41 19.79
CA ASP A 142 -20.61 -3.49 18.44
C ASP A 142 -19.82 -2.66 17.42
N LEU A 143 -19.31 -1.50 17.84
CA LEU A 143 -18.48 -0.62 17.01
C LEU A 143 -17.05 -1.16 16.83
N VAL A 144 -16.50 -1.86 17.83
CA VAL A 144 -15.19 -2.53 17.74
C VAL A 144 -15.24 -3.67 16.72
N VAL A 145 -16.33 -4.45 16.76
CA VAL A 145 -16.62 -5.49 15.76
C VAL A 145 -16.78 -4.87 14.38
N PHE A 146 -17.55 -3.78 14.27
CA PHE A 146 -17.76 -3.06 13.01
C PHE A 146 -16.45 -2.57 12.38
N ALA A 147 -15.57 -1.98 13.18
CA ALA A 147 -14.26 -1.52 12.75
C ALA A 147 -13.43 -2.64 12.11
N SER A 148 -13.46 -3.84 12.72
CA SER A 148 -12.77 -5.02 12.21
C SER A 148 -13.35 -5.48 10.88
N VAL A 149 -14.68 -5.45 10.75
CA VAL A 149 -15.40 -5.86 9.52
C VAL A 149 -15.08 -4.93 8.36
N ILE A 150 -15.11 -3.60 8.56
CA ILE A 150 -14.78 -2.64 7.50
C ILE A 150 -13.36 -2.85 7.01
N LEU A 151 -12.39 -2.98 7.93
CA LEU A 151 -10.98 -3.16 7.61
C LEU A 151 -10.74 -4.35 6.69
N VAL A 152 -11.52 -5.41 6.84
CA VAL A 152 -11.47 -6.60 6.00
C VAL A 152 -12.15 -6.33 4.66
N VAL A 153 -13.40 -5.87 4.66
CA VAL A 153 -14.23 -5.75 3.45
C VAL A 153 -13.71 -4.69 2.49
N GLN A 154 -13.15 -3.59 2.98
CA GLN A 154 -12.63 -2.52 2.15
C GLN A 154 -11.53 -2.99 1.18
N ASN A 155 -10.74 -4.00 1.55
CA ASN A 155 -9.71 -4.57 0.67
C ASN A 155 -10.34 -5.26 -0.55
N PHE A 156 -11.43 -6.01 -0.36
CA PHE A 156 -12.15 -6.71 -1.43
C PHE A 156 -12.83 -5.78 -2.43
N ILE A 157 -13.01 -4.52 -2.06
CA ILE A 157 -13.67 -3.49 -2.88
C ILE A 157 -12.62 -2.58 -3.52
N GLY A 158 -11.68 -2.08 -2.72
CA GLY A 158 -10.66 -1.15 -3.18
C GLY A 158 -9.68 -1.77 -4.17
N ILE A 159 -9.24 -3.01 -3.93
CA ILE A 159 -8.24 -3.65 -4.81
C ILE A 159 -8.77 -3.82 -6.24
N PRO A 160 -9.97 -4.37 -6.50
CA PRO A 160 -10.52 -4.44 -7.86
C PRO A 160 -10.66 -3.07 -8.53
N ILE A 161 -11.20 -2.07 -7.82
CA ILE A 161 -11.40 -0.72 -8.36
C ILE A 161 -10.06 -0.10 -8.76
N ALA A 162 -9.07 -0.18 -7.88
CA ALA A 162 -7.73 0.32 -8.17
C ALA A 162 -7.07 -0.45 -9.31
N SER A 163 -7.26 -1.78 -9.39
CA SER A 163 -6.68 -2.60 -10.45
C SER A 163 -7.21 -2.20 -11.83
N LEU A 164 -8.53 -2.02 -11.95
CA LEU A 164 -9.17 -1.59 -13.19
C LEU A 164 -8.74 -0.17 -13.60
N CYS A 165 -8.67 0.75 -12.64
CA CYS A 165 -8.24 2.13 -12.88
C CYS A 165 -6.76 2.17 -13.31
N LEU A 166 -5.86 1.51 -12.57
CA LEU A 166 -4.44 1.43 -12.91
C LEU A 166 -4.22 0.76 -14.26
N LYS A 167 -4.96 -0.32 -14.57
CA LYS A 167 -4.88 -0.98 -15.87
C LYS A 167 -5.30 -0.05 -17.01
N SER A 168 -6.36 0.74 -16.82
CA SER A 168 -6.77 1.73 -17.80
C SER A 168 -5.72 2.83 -17.98
N GLU A 169 -5.11 3.28 -16.89
CA GLU A 169 -4.05 4.29 -16.94
C GLU A 169 -2.78 3.75 -17.61
N ALA A 170 -2.37 2.52 -17.28
CA ALA A 170 -1.23 1.85 -17.91
C ALA A 170 -1.42 1.71 -19.42
N LYS A 171 -2.64 1.38 -19.89
CA LYS A 171 -2.96 1.34 -21.32
C LYS A 171 -2.86 2.72 -21.98
N ARG A 172 -3.31 3.78 -21.29
CA ARG A 172 -3.17 5.16 -21.77
C ARG A 172 -1.70 5.56 -21.89
N LEU A 173 -0.89 5.24 -20.87
CA LEU A 173 0.55 5.49 -20.88
C LEU A 173 1.26 4.69 -21.97
N LYS A 174 0.85 3.44 -22.22
CA LYS A 174 1.35 2.62 -23.32
C LYS A 174 0.98 3.18 -24.70
N ALA A 175 -0.22 3.73 -24.86
CA ALA A 175 -0.59 4.37 -26.12
C ALA A 175 0.31 5.57 -26.45
N LEU A 176 0.72 6.34 -25.43
CA LEU A 176 1.67 7.46 -25.58
C LEU A 176 3.07 7.00 -26.02
N ILE A 177 3.51 5.82 -25.57
CA ILE A 177 4.74 5.17 -26.04
C ILE A 177 4.66 4.89 -27.55
N THR A 178 3.58 4.25 -27.99
CA THR A 178 3.42 3.82 -29.39
C THR A 178 3.25 5.00 -30.37
N CYS A 179 2.72 6.13 -29.91
CA CYS A 179 2.51 7.34 -30.74
C CYS A 179 3.78 8.18 -30.98
N GLY A 180 4.97 7.72 -30.58
CA GLY A 180 6.23 8.39 -30.91
C GLY A 180 6.66 9.52 -29.97
N ASP A 181 5.99 9.70 -28.83
CA ASP A 181 6.35 10.71 -27.81
C ASP A 181 7.62 10.33 -27.00
N LEU A 182 8.32 9.28 -27.44
CA LEU A 182 9.36 8.58 -26.70
C LEU A 182 10.79 9.08 -26.90
N ASP A 183 11.03 9.93 -27.90
CA ASP A 183 12.37 10.38 -28.29
C ASP A 183 13.07 11.32 -27.29
N ARG A 184 12.49 11.57 -26.11
CA ARG A 184 13.10 12.43 -25.08
C ARG A 184 13.26 11.84 -23.69
N THR A 185 12.60 10.71 -23.39
CA THR A 185 12.56 10.19 -22.01
C THR A 185 13.28 8.87 -21.81
N VAL A 186 13.46 8.06 -22.86
CA VAL A 186 14.17 6.77 -22.75
C VAL A 186 15.68 6.91 -22.98
N GLU A 187 16.14 7.84 -23.84
CA GLU A 187 17.58 8.11 -23.99
C GLU A 187 18.22 8.77 -22.76
N ASN A 188 17.45 9.51 -21.96
CA ASN A 188 17.97 10.11 -20.71
C ASN A 188 18.03 9.14 -19.52
N GLY A 189 17.62 7.87 -19.70
CA GLY A 189 17.73 6.81 -18.69
C GLY A 189 19.09 6.09 -18.69
N ALA A 190 19.89 6.24 -19.75
CA ALA A 190 21.19 5.58 -19.91
C ALA A 190 22.39 6.47 -19.58
N VAL A 191 22.16 7.74 -19.21
CA VAL A 191 23.18 8.51 -18.49
C VAL A 191 23.01 8.17 -17.02
N GLN A 192 23.99 7.47 -16.44
CA GLN A 192 24.23 7.49 -15.00
C GLN A 192 24.36 8.95 -14.58
N ASN A 193 23.25 9.61 -14.32
CA ASN A 193 23.25 10.94 -13.77
C ASN A 193 23.67 10.74 -12.32
N LYS A 194 24.99 10.80 -12.08
CA LYS A 194 25.57 10.84 -10.74
C LYS A 194 24.76 11.89 -9.98
N SER A 195 24.15 11.47 -8.87
CA SER A 195 23.52 12.39 -7.94
C SER A 195 24.42 13.60 -7.73
N ALA A 196 23.88 14.80 -7.91
CA ALA A 196 24.60 16.04 -7.67
C ALA A 196 25.05 16.18 -6.19
N LEU A 197 24.51 15.34 -5.30
CA LEU A 197 24.74 15.34 -3.85
C LEU A 197 25.62 14.18 -3.37
N CYS A 198 26.26 13.42 -4.27
CA CYS A 198 27.08 12.26 -3.88
C CYS A 198 28.30 12.70 -3.05
N ILE A 199 28.15 12.69 -1.72
CA ILE A 199 29.17 13.10 -0.73
C ILE A 199 29.99 11.89 -0.29
N ILE A 200 29.40 10.70 -0.28
CA ILE A 200 30.08 9.47 0.14
C ILE A 200 30.61 8.75 -1.11
N PRO A 201 31.92 8.49 -1.22
CA PRO A 201 32.48 7.76 -2.35
C PRO A 201 31.92 6.33 -2.38
N PRO A 202 31.57 5.80 -3.57
CA PRO A 202 31.04 4.46 -3.70
C PRO A 202 32.08 3.44 -3.21
N ILE A 203 31.64 2.49 -2.39
CA ILE A 203 32.50 1.40 -1.92
C ILE A 203 33.01 0.63 -3.15
N PRO A 204 34.32 0.33 -3.25
CA PRO A 204 34.85 -0.45 -4.37
C PRO A 204 34.08 -1.76 -4.53
N ALA A 205 33.75 -2.13 -5.77
CA ALA A 205 32.92 -3.31 -6.07
C ALA A 205 33.41 -4.61 -5.40
N LYS A 206 34.74 -4.73 -5.15
CA LYS A 206 35.36 -5.85 -4.44
C LYS A 206 34.83 -6.07 -3.02
N TYR A 207 34.37 -5.02 -2.35
CA TYR A 207 33.85 -5.06 -0.97
C TYR A 207 32.33 -4.90 -0.90
N LEU A 208 31.66 -4.71 -2.04
CA LEU A 208 30.22 -4.54 -2.13
C LEU A 208 29.53 -5.89 -2.36
N SER A 209 29.50 -6.74 -1.33
CA SER A 209 28.76 -8.00 -1.37
C SER A 209 27.26 -7.76 -1.13
N GLY A 210 26.41 -8.72 -1.54
CA GLY A 210 24.97 -8.67 -1.27
C GLY A 210 24.67 -8.48 0.23
N ASN A 211 25.44 -9.13 1.10
CA ASN A 211 25.31 -8.98 2.55
C ASN A 211 25.62 -7.56 3.03
N VAL A 212 26.62 -6.88 2.43
CA VAL A 212 26.92 -5.48 2.75
C VAL A 212 25.76 -4.57 2.35
N ILE A 213 25.16 -4.81 1.19
CA ILE A 213 24.00 -4.04 0.72
C ILE A 213 22.80 -4.24 1.67
N ILE A 214 22.48 -5.49 2.01
CA ILE A 214 21.39 -5.80 2.96
C ILE A 214 21.69 -5.21 4.35
N ALA A 215 22.94 -5.27 4.82
CA ALA A 215 23.33 -4.69 6.09
C ALA A 215 23.14 -3.16 6.12
N LYS A 216 23.51 -2.45 5.04
CA LYS A 216 23.25 -1.01 4.92
C LYS A 216 21.76 -0.70 5.00
N LEU A 217 20.92 -1.43 4.26
CA LEU A 217 19.46 -1.25 4.31
C LEU A 217 18.89 -1.54 5.71
N ALA A 218 19.40 -2.56 6.39
CA ALA A 218 18.99 -2.91 7.74
C ALA A 218 19.37 -1.81 8.74
N ILE A 219 20.60 -1.27 8.65
CA ILE A 219 21.05 -0.14 9.48
C ILE A 219 20.11 1.06 9.30
N VAL A 220 19.79 1.42 8.05
CA VAL A 220 18.86 2.53 7.77
C VAL A 220 17.45 2.25 8.31
N SER A 221 17.00 1.00 8.23
CA SER A 221 15.71 0.58 8.80
C SER A 221 15.68 0.69 10.33
N VAL A 222 16.79 0.37 11.01
CA VAL A 222 16.94 0.56 12.47
C VAL A 222 16.92 2.04 12.82
N ILE A 223 17.71 2.87 12.12
CA ILE A 223 17.73 4.33 12.31
C ILE A 223 16.32 4.91 12.14
N SER A 224 15.59 4.47 11.11
CA SER A 224 14.21 4.90 10.86
C SER A 224 13.27 4.54 12.01
N THR A 225 13.46 3.35 12.60
CA THR A 225 12.69 2.90 13.77
C THR A 225 13.02 3.74 15.01
N VAL A 226 14.29 4.05 15.24
CA VAL A 226 14.73 4.90 16.36
C VAL A 226 14.15 6.30 16.24
N ILE A 227 14.18 6.90 15.04
CA ILE A 227 13.59 8.23 14.79
C ILE A 227 12.08 8.20 15.02
N ALA A 228 11.37 7.19 14.50
CA ALA A 228 9.93 7.06 14.71
C ALA A 228 9.59 6.93 16.21
N ASN A 229 10.33 6.12 16.96
CA ASN A 229 10.12 5.93 18.39
C ASN A 229 10.48 7.19 19.21
N ALA A 230 11.52 7.92 18.81
CA ALA A 230 11.90 9.19 19.45
C ALA A 230 10.84 10.29 19.27
N THR A 231 9.91 10.12 18.34
CA THR A 231 8.80 11.05 18.10
C THR A 231 7.49 10.62 18.77
N ASP A 232 7.57 9.68 19.72
CA ASP A 232 6.42 9.03 20.38
C ASP A 232 5.41 8.45 19.37
N GLY A 233 5.92 7.91 18.25
CA GLY A 233 5.09 7.33 17.20
C GLY A 233 4.32 8.34 16.33
N LYS A 234 4.52 9.66 16.52
CA LYS A 234 3.91 10.69 15.67
C LYS A 234 4.35 10.59 14.21
N LEU A 235 5.60 10.17 13.97
CA LEU A 235 6.10 9.87 12.64
C LEU A 235 5.98 8.38 12.34
N ASN A 236 5.25 8.05 11.28
CA ASN A 236 5.13 6.67 10.83
C ASN A 236 6.47 6.14 10.33
N LYS A 237 6.90 5.01 10.89
CA LYS A 237 8.17 4.36 10.57
C LYS A 237 8.38 4.10 9.07
N LEU A 238 7.34 3.72 8.32
CA LEU A 238 7.44 3.45 6.88
C LEU A 238 7.73 4.73 6.08
N VAL A 239 7.14 5.86 6.49
CA VAL A 239 7.44 7.18 5.91
C VAL A 239 8.91 7.52 6.12
N VAL A 240 9.43 7.34 7.34
CA VAL A 240 10.83 7.61 7.67
C VAL A 240 11.77 6.70 6.87
N CYS A 241 11.47 5.41 6.77
CA CYS A 241 12.23 4.46 5.95
C CYS A 241 12.31 4.91 4.49
N LEU A 242 11.19 5.34 3.90
CA LEU A 242 11.14 5.82 2.52
C LEU A 242 12.00 7.08 2.34
N VAL A 243 11.80 8.09 3.20
CA VAL A 243 12.52 9.36 3.12
C VAL A 243 14.03 9.16 3.30
N LEU A 244 14.46 8.38 4.30
CA LEU A 244 15.87 8.06 4.48
C LEU A 244 16.44 7.22 3.33
N GLY A 245 15.65 6.32 2.75
CA GLY A 245 16.03 5.56 1.57
C GLY A 245 16.37 6.46 0.37
N VAL A 246 15.52 7.47 0.10
CA VAL A 246 15.77 8.46 -0.97
C VAL A 246 17.01 9.30 -0.64
N LEU A 247 17.08 9.89 0.56
CA LEU A 247 18.17 10.79 0.95
C LEU A 247 19.53 10.11 0.97
N LEU A 248 19.62 8.93 1.60
CA LEU A 248 20.88 8.19 1.73
C LEU A 248 21.33 7.57 0.39
N LYS A 249 20.41 7.34 -0.55
CA LYS A 249 20.75 7.03 -1.94
C LYS A 249 21.34 8.24 -2.66
N GLU A 250 20.75 9.43 -2.53
CA GLU A 250 21.31 10.64 -3.15
C GLU A 250 22.66 11.04 -2.55
N ILE A 251 22.88 10.82 -1.25
CA ILE A 251 24.17 11.06 -0.58
C ILE A 251 25.25 10.05 -1.02
N GLY A 252 24.86 8.92 -1.62
CA GLY A 252 25.77 7.86 -2.08
C GLY A 252 26.04 6.75 -1.05
N PHE A 253 25.37 6.77 0.11
CA PHE A 253 25.49 5.70 1.11
C PHE A 253 24.84 4.40 0.64
N LEU A 254 23.62 4.52 0.07
CA LEU A 254 22.84 3.40 -0.44
C LEU A 254 22.96 3.26 -1.95
N GLU A 255 23.02 2.02 -2.41
CA GLU A 255 23.04 1.69 -3.82
C GLU A 255 21.64 1.84 -4.42
N GLU A 256 21.54 2.41 -5.62
CA GLU A 256 20.28 2.41 -6.38
C GLU A 256 19.80 0.96 -6.61
N SER A 257 18.50 0.72 -6.41
CA SER A 257 17.90 -0.62 -6.52
C SER A 257 18.61 -1.69 -5.67
N SER A 258 18.95 -1.36 -4.43
CA SER A 258 19.88 -2.14 -3.60
C SER A 258 19.46 -3.61 -3.36
N ILE A 259 18.18 -3.91 -3.03
CA ILE A 259 17.74 -5.30 -2.86
C ILE A 259 17.87 -6.10 -4.16
N THR A 260 17.63 -5.46 -5.31
CA THR A 260 17.79 -6.11 -6.62
C THR A 260 19.26 -6.43 -6.88
N LYS A 261 20.18 -5.50 -6.57
CA LYS A 261 21.63 -5.76 -6.65
C LYS A 261 22.10 -6.85 -5.70
N ALA A 262 21.41 -7.06 -4.57
CA ALA A 262 21.70 -8.12 -3.62
C ALA A 262 21.03 -9.47 -3.97
N ASN A 263 20.34 -9.58 -5.12
CA ASN A 263 19.55 -10.76 -5.52
C ASN A 263 18.46 -11.17 -4.50
N GLY A 264 17.95 -10.22 -3.72
CA GLY A 264 16.97 -10.47 -2.65
C GLY A 264 15.51 -10.16 -3.00
N SER A 265 15.23 -9.60 -4.18
CA SER A 265 13.94 -8.93 -4.46
C SER A 265 12.73 -9.83 -4.26
N VAL A 266 12.74 -11.05 -4.81
CA VAL A 266 11.59 -11.96 -4.75
C VAL A 266 11.25 -12.30 -3.30
N PHE A 267 12.25 -12.68 -2.51
CA PHE A 267 12.05 -13.07 -1.11
C PHE A 267 11.60 -11.91 -0.23
N VAL A 268 12.23 -10.73 -0.37
CA VAL A 268 11.87 -9.56 0.44
C VAL A 268 10.49 -9.02 0.07
N MET A 269 10.14 -9.00 -1.23
CA MET A 269 8.81 -8.57 -1.68
C MET A 269 7.71 -9.54 -1.26
N ALA A 270 7.98 -10.85 -1.23
CA ALA A 270 7.03 -11.86 -0.77
C ALA A 270 6.67 -11.71 0.72
N ALA A 271 7.48 -11.01 1.51
CA ALA A 271 7.17 -10.77 2.91
C ALA A 271 6.06 -9.73 3.11
N ALA A 272 5.92 -8.78 2.18
CA ALA A 272 5.04 -7.64 2.34
C ALA A 272 3.54 -8.00 2.41
N PRO A 273 3.00 -8.87 1.53
CA PRO A 273 1.59 -9.28 1.59
C PRO A 273 1.16 -9.89 2.93
N ILE A 274 2.05 -10.59 3.65
CA ILE A 274 1.71 -11.31 4.88
C ILE A 274 1.10 -10.39 5.94
N ALA A 275 1.70 -9.22 6.12
CA ALA A 275 1.21 -8.23 7.08
C ALA A 275 -0.25 -7.82 6.80
N ALA A 276 -0.67 -7.83 5.54
CA ALA A 276 -2.04 -7.51 5.15
C ALA A 276 -3.04 -8.64 5.46
N PHE A 277 -2.62 -9.91 5.38
CA PHE A 277 -3.50 -11.06 5.62
C PHE A 277 -3.75 -11.34 7.10
N ILE A 278 -2.91 -10.85 8.02
CA ILE A 278 -3.09 -11.02 9.47
C ILE A 278 -4.46 -10.48 9.92
N GLY A 279 -4.93 -9.38 9.33
CA GLY A 279 -6.23 -8.79 9.65
C GLY A 279 -7.43 -9.70 9.34
N LEU A 280 -7.25 -10.76 8.54
CA LEU A 280 -8.31 -11.70 8.18
C LEU A 280 -8.57 -12.77 9.24
N VAL A 281 -7.60 -13.05 10.12
CA VAL A 281 -7.66 -14.16 11.07
C VAL A 281 -8.88 -14.07 12.00
N ASN A 282 -9.24 -12.84 12.40
CA ASN A 282 -10.34 -12.59 13.32
C ASN A 282 -11.68 -12.29 12.61
N ALA A 283 -11.71 -12.30 11.29
CA ALA A 283 -12.91 -12.00 10.53
C ALA A 283 -13.82 -13.23 10.50
N THR A 284 -15.00 -13.17 11.12
CA THR A 284 -15.97 -14.29 11.08
C THR A 284 -17.16 -13.99 10.16
N PRO A 285 -17.82 -15.02 9.58
CA PRO A 285 -19.03 -14.83 8.78
C PRO A 285 -20.15 -14.14 9.57
N GLN A 286 -20.28 -14.46 10.86
CA GLN A 286 -21.30 -13.88 11.74
C GLN A 286 -21.05 -12.38 11.97
N MET A 287 -19.79 -11.97 12.18
CA MET A 287 -19.43 -10.54 12.29
C MET A 287 -19.77 -9.80 10.99
N LEU A 288 -19.47 -10.39 9.83
CA LEU A 288 -19.79 -9.81 8.52
C LEU A 288 -21.29 -9.66 8.28
N LEU A 289 -22.06 -10.73 8.52
CA LEU A 289 -23.50 -10.74 8.29
C LEU A 289 -24.24 -9.81 9.25
N GLY A 290 -23.83 -9.78 10.53
CA GLY A 290 -24.43 -8.92 11.54
C GLY A 290 -24.22 -7.43 11.29
N GLN A 291 -23.17 -7.07 10.53
CA GLN A 291 -22.80 -5.69 10.24
C GLN A 291 -23.04 -5.29 8.77
N LEU A 292 -23.73 -6.13 8.00
CA LEU A 292 -23.86 -5.95 6.55
C LEU A 292 -24.57 -4.65 6.17
N ALA A 293 -25.65 -4.30 6.87
CA ALA A 293 -26.42 -3.09 6.61
C ALA A 293 -25.62 -1.80 6.85
N PRO A 294 -25.02 -1.55 8.05
CA PRO A 294 -24.20 -0.36 8.25
C PRO A 294 -22.96 -0.33 7.37
N LEU A 295 -22.37 -1.50 7.08
CA LEU A 295 -21.23 -1.62 6.19
C LEU A 295 -21.57 -1.20 4.76
N ALA A 296 -22.69 -1.68 4.22
CA ALA A 296 -23.12 -1.34 2.86
C ALA A 296 -23.31 0.17 2.69
N VAL A 297 -23.92 0.83 3.67
CA VAL A 297 -24.12 2.29 3.68
C VAL A 297 -22.78 3.02 3.68
N VAL A 298 -21.88 2.68 4.62
CA VAL A 298 -20.55 3.29 4.74
C VAL A 298 -19.74 3.11 3.45
N VAL A 299 -19.73 1.90 2.89
CA VAL A 299 -19.00 1.58 1.66
C VAL A 299 -19.56 2.35 0.48
N VAL A 300 -20.87 2.32 0.24
CA VAL A 300 -21.48 2.97 -0.93
C VAL A 300 -21.26 4.48 -0.89
N ILE A 301 -21.55 5.11 0.25
CA ILE A 301 -21.31 6.56 0.43
C ILE A 301 -19.82 6.86 0.30
N GLY A 302 -18.97 6.06 0.95
CA GLY A 302 -17.53 6.18 0.88
C GLY A 302 -16.99 6.14 -0.54
N LEU A 303 -17.42 5.17 -1.35
CA LEU A 303 -17.02 5.05 -2.75
C LEU A 303 -17.49 6.24 -3.60
N ILE A 304 -18.70 6.75 -3.36
CA ILE A 304 -19.20 7.95 -4.07
C ILE A 304 -18.35 9.16 -3.69
N CYS A 305 -18.13 9.39 -2.40
CA CYS A 305 -17.28 10.48 -1.90
C CYS A 305 -15.86 10.36 -2.43
N LEU A 306 -15.30 9.15 -2.47
CA LEU A 306 -13.99 8.86 -3.04
C LEU A 306 -13.93 9.22 -4.52
N ALA A 307 -14.88 8.73 -5.32
CA ALA A 307 -14.91 8.97 -6.76
C ALA A 307 -15.04 10.47 -7.06
N VAL A 308 -15.94 11.17 -6.36
CA VAL A 308 -16.13 12.61 -6.55
C VAL A 308 -14.88 13.40 -6.14
N SER A 309 -14.38 13.20 -4.93
CA SER A 309 -13.23 13.96 -4.42
C SER A 309 -11.96 13.68 -5.24
N SER A 310 -11.65 12.42 -5.52
CA SER A 310 -10.45 12.05 -6.27
C SER A 310 -10.49 12.55 -7.72
N VAL A 311 -11.62 12.44 -8.42
CA VAL A 311 -11.73 12.89 -9.82
C VAL A 311 -11.71 14.42 -9.92
N VAL A 312 -12.38 15.13 -9.00
CA VAL A 312 -12.39 16.60 -9.01
C VAL A 312 -10.99 17.15 -8.76
N VAL A 313 -10.31 16.67 -7.72
CA VAL A 313 -8.94 17.11 -7.38
C VAL A 313 -7.94 16.64 -8.44
N GLY A 314 -8.11 15.42 -8.96
CA GLY A 314 -7.31 14.89 -10.05
C GLY A 314 -7.33 15.79 -11.29
N LYS A 315 -8.54 16.24 -11.69
CA LYS A 315 -8.71 17.17 -12.81
C LYS A 315 -8.02 18.52 -12.55
N LEU A 316 -8.08 19.05 -11.33
CA LEU A 316 -7.41 20.29 -10.96
C LEU A 316 -5.88 20.20 -11.15
N PHE A 317 -5.29 19.04 -10.92
CA PHE A 317 -3.86 18.81 -11.07
C PHE A 317 -3.44 18.21 -12.42
N HIS A 318 -4.38 18.12 -13.37
CA HIS A 318 -4.18 17.52 -14.71
C HIS A 318 -3.82 16.03 -14.69
N TYR A 319 -4.28 15.29 -13.67
CA TYR A 319 -4.20 13.84 -13.66
C TYR A 319 -5.37 13.26 -14.45
N SER A 320 -5.15 12.10 -15.08
CA SER A 320 -6.27 11.33 -15.64
C SER A 320 -7.20 10.91 -14.51
N TRP A 321 -8.50 10.80 -14.82
CA TRP A 321 -9.47 10.38 -13.81
C TRP A 321 -9.17 8.95 -13.31
N GLN A 322 -8.59 8.10 -14.16
CA GLN A 322 -8.19 6.75 -13.77
C GLN A 322 -7.04 6.77 -12.76
N MET A 323 -6.03 7.60 -13.01
CA MET A 323 -4.91 7.73 -12.08
C MET A 323 -5.39 8.32 -10.75
N SER A 324 -6.15 9.42 -10.79
CA SER A 324 -6.64 10.05 -9.56
C SER A 324 -7.54 9.13 -8.75
N THR A 325 -8.43 8.37 -9.40
CA THR A 325 -9.26 7.38 -8.70
C THR A 325 -8.42 6.25 -8.14
N ALA A 326 -7.39 5.75 -8.83
CA ALA A 326 -6.48 4.75 -8.29
C ALA A 326 -5.74 5.26 -7.04
N LEU A 327 -5.30 6.52 -7.05
CA LEU A 327 -4.67 7.17 -5.90
C LEU A 327 -5.64 7.34 -4.74
N GLY A 328 -6.87 7.78 -4.99
CA GLY A 328 -7.91 7.86 -3.96
C GLY A 328 -8.26 6.50 -3.37
N THR A 329 -8.41 5.48 -4.22
CA THR A 329 -8.77 4.10 -3.81
C THR A 329 -7.68 3.46 -2.95
N SER A 330 -6.44 3.94 -3.02
CA SER A 330 -5.38 3.50 -2.10
C SER A 330 -5.71 3.71 -0.62
N ALA A 331 -6.67 4.58 -0.28
CA ALA A 331 -7.19 4.75 1.08
C ALA A 331 -7.80 3.48 1.68
N LEU A 332 -8.34 2.61 0.82
CA LEU A 332 -9.02 1.39 1.25
C LEU A 332 -8.06 0.24 1.58
N PHE A 333 -6.81 0.25 1.12
CA PHE A 333 -5.91 -0.90 1.27
C PHE A 333 -4.45 -0.57 1.54
N GLY A 334 -3.98 0.62 1.15
CA GLY A 334 -2.68 1.12 1.50
C GLY A 334 -1.47 0.34 0.99
N PHE A 335 -0.30 0.66 1.56
CA PHE A 335 0.93 -0.10 1.35
C PHE A 335 0.93 -1.38 2.23
N PRO A 336 1.42 -2.55 1.76
CA PRO A 336 2.18 -2.81 0.52
C PRO A 336 1.36 -3.16 -0.73
N THR A 337 0.05 -3.33 -0.57
CA THR A 337 -0.86 -3.71 -1.66
C THR A 337 -0.78 -2.74 -2.85
N THR A 338 -0.65 -1.43 -2.60
CA THR A 338 -0.42 -0.40 -3.63
C THR A 338 0.80 -0.65 -4.51
N TYR A 339 1.92 -1.04 -3.91
CA TYR A 339 3.17 -1.33 -4.61
C TYR A 339 3.05 -2.58 -5.48
N ILE A 340 2.49 -3.65 -4.91
CA ILE A 340 2.30 -4.93 -5.60
C ILE A 340 1.37 -4.74 -6.80
N LEU A 341 0.26 -4.04 -6.61
CA LEU A 341 -0.72 -3.80 -7.66
C LEU A 341 -0.14 -2.98 -8.82
N ALA A 342 0.64 -1.92 -8.51
CA ALA A 342 1.32 -1.13 -9.54
C ALA A 342 2.33 -1.98 -10.34
N ASN A 343 3.08 -2.85 -9.66
CA ASN A 343 4.02 -3.77 -10.31
C ASN A 343 3.31 -4.78 -11.21
N GLU A 344 2.26 -5.42 -10.70
CA GLU A 344 1.48 -6.43 -11.41
C GLU A 344 0.81 -5.85 -12.67
N ILE A 345 0.20 -4.66 -12.55
CA ILE A 345 -0.40 -3.97 -13.69
C ILE A 345 0.65 -3.62 -14.75
N ALA A 346 1.81 -3.12 -14.34
CA ALA A 346 2.88 -2.82 -15.29
C ALA A 346 3.35 -4.08 -16.04
N CYS A 347 3.50 -5.22 -15.35
CA CYS A 347 3.82 -6.51 -15.97
C CYS A 347 2.72 -7.00 -16.92
N SER A 348 1.45 -6.85 -16.55
CA SER A 348 0.33 -7.39 -17.33
C SER A 348 0.00 -6.59 -18.59
N VAL A 349 0.36 -5.30 -18.62
CA VAL A 349 0.08 -4.39 -19.76
C VAL A 349 1.30 -4.21 -20.67
N GLY A 350 2.51 -4.22 -20.11
CA GLY A 350 3.75 -4.12 -20.89
C GLY A 350 4.08 -5.43 -21.61
N GLU A 351 4.41 -5.35 -22.90
CA GLU A 351 4.73 -6.52 -23.73
C GLU A 351 6.19 -6.95 -23.65
N ASN A 352 7.10 -6.05 -23.28
CA ASN A 352 8.52 -6.30 -23.15
C ASN A 352 9.09 -5.62 -21.89
N GLU A 353 10.32 -5.96 -21.49
CA GLU A 353 10.94 -5.41 -20.28
C GLU A 353 11.06 -3.88 -20.30
N ALA A 354 11.28 -3.27 -21.46
CA ALA A 354 11.39 -1.82 -21.58
C ALA A 354 10.04 -1.13 -21.28
N GLU A 355 8.94 -1.63 -21.85
CA GLU A 355 7.59 -1.15 -21.57
C GLU A 355 7.21 -1.36 -20.11
N GLN A 356 7.51 -2.55 -19.56
CA GLN A 356 7.22 -2.86 -18.16
C GLN A 356 7.98 -1.92 -17.21
N ASN A 357 9.26 -1.67 -17.47
CA ASN A 357 10.07 -0.75 -16.67
C ASN A 357 9.59 0.70 -16.78
N TYR A 358 9.20 1.14 -17.98
CA TYR A 358 8.60 2.46 -18.17
C TYR A 358 7.29 2.60 -17.37
N LEU A 359 6.37 1.64 -17.50
CA LEU A 359 5.12 1.67 -16.75
C LEU A 359 5.34 1.63 -15.23
N ARG A 360 6.28 0.79 -14.74
CA ARG A 360 6.68 0.76 -13.32
C ARG A 360 7.17 2.13 -12.86
N SER A 361 8.05 2.77 -13.63
CA SER A 361 8.60 4.09 -13.29
C SER A 361 7.53 5.17 -13.18
N LYS A 362 6.41 5.03 -13.91
CA LYS A 362 5.29 5.97 -13.88
C LYS A 362 4.20 5.63 -12.87
N LEU A 363 4.02 4.36 -12.50
CA LEU A 363 2.93 3.95 -11.60
C LEU A 363 3.39 3.76 -10.16
N GLN A 364 4.55 3.13 -9.94
CA GLN A 364 4.99 2.73 -8.60
C GLN A 364 5.23 3.92 -7.67
N PRO A 365 5.95 5.00 -8.06
CA PRO A 365 6.20 6.12 -7.14
C PRO A 365 4.90 6.74 -6.63
N HIS A 366 3.94 6.94 -7.52
CA HIS A 366 2.65 7.52 -7.16
C HIS A 366 1.86 6.61 -6.22
N MET A 367 1.74 5.32 -6.54
CA MET A 367 0.97 4.38 -5.74
C MET A 367 1.59 4.11 -4.37
N VAL A 368 2.93 4.03 -4.28
CA VAL A 368 3.65 3.88 -3.01
C VAL A 368 3.41 5.10 -2.13
N ILE A 369 3.59 6.31 -2.67
CA ILE A 369 3.42 7.54 -1.91
C ILE A 369 1.97 7.67 -1.45
N ALA A 370 0.99 7.47 -2.34
CA ALA A 370 -0.42 7.51 -1.97
C ALA A 370 -0.72 6.47 -0.87
N GLY A 371 -0.32 5.21 -1.06
CA GLY A 371 -0.58 4.14 -0.10
C GLY A 371 0.06 4.35 1.27
N ILE A 372 1.19 5.04 1.35
CA ILE A 372 1.83 5.39 2.63
C ILE A 372 1.09 6.57 3.27
N VAL A 373 0.81 7.63 2.50
CA VAL A 373 0.11 8.83 3.00
C VAL A 373 -1.26 8.48 3.56
N THR A 374 -2.00 7.60 2.88
CA THR A 374 -3.34 7.21 3.31
C THR A 374 -3.34 6.41 4.61
N VAL A 375 -2.41 5.45 4.78
CA VAL A 375 -2.35 4.59 5.98
C VAL A 375 -1.60 5.19 7.17
N SER A 376 -0.93 6.32 6.98
CA SER A 376 -0.15 6.96 8.03
C SER A 376 -0.74 8.31 8.41
N ILE A 377 -0.57 9.31 7.56
CA ILE A 377 -0.93 10.70 7.83
C ILE A 377 -2.44 10.83 7.93
N SER A 378 -3.16 10.35 6.91
CA SER A 378 -4.62 10.41 6.88
C SER A 378 -5.25 9.66 8.06
N SER A 379 -4.80 8.42 8.32
CA SER A 379 -5.32 7.59 9.41
C SER A 379 -5.22 8.27 10.77
N VAL A 380 -4.04 8.77 11.13
CA VAL A 380 -3.80 9.37 12.46
C VAL A 380 -4.58 10.67 12.60
N ILE A 381 -4.56 11.53 11.58
CA ILE A 381 -5.22 12.84 11.63
C ILE A 381 -6.74 12.65 11.68
N PHE A 382 -7.32 11.90 10.74
CA PHE A 382 -8.77 11.80 10.61
C PHE A 382 -9.39 10.92 11.69
N ALA A 383 -8.77 9.78 12.03
CA ALA A 383 -9.27 8.98 13.15
C ALA A 383 -9.08 9.72 14.48
N GLY A 384 -7.96 10.44 14.68
CA GLY A 384 -7.76 11.25 15.87
C GLY A 384 -8.82 12.35 16.04
N ILE A 385 -9.18 13.05 14.95
CA ILE A 385 -10.25 14.06 14.99
C ILE A 385 -11.60 13.41 15.30
N VAL A 386 -11.95 12.34 14.59
CA VAL A 386 -13.28 11.71 14.69
C VAL A 386 -13.46 10.89 15.98
N ALA A 387 -12.38 10.34 16.55
CA ALA A 387 -12.41 9.69 17.86
C ALA A 387 -12.84 10.65 18.98
N ASN A 388 -12.56 11.95 18.85
CA ASN A 388 -13.07 12.96 19.78
C ASN A 388 -14.55 13.32 19.56
N TRP A 389 -15.15 12.89 18.45
CA TRP A 389 -16.57 13.10 18.13
C TRP A 389 -17.46 11.90 18.46
N LEU A 390 -16.83 10.75 18.70
CA LEU A 390 -17.44 9.51 19.17
C LEU A 390 -17.68 9.61 20.67
#